data_AF-A0A497NW92-F1
#
_entry.id   AF-A0A497NW92-F1
#
_cell.length_a   1.000
_cell.length_b   1.000
_cell.length_c   1.000
_cell.angle_alpha   90.00
_cell.angle_beta   90.00
_cell.angle_gamma   90.00
#
_symmetry.space_group_name_H-M   'P 1'
#
loop_
_entity.id
_entity.type
_entity.pdbx_description
1 polymer ?
#
loop_
_entity_poly.entity_id
_entity_poly.type
_entity_poly.pdbx_seq_one_letter_code
_entity_poly.pdbx_strand_id
1 'polypeptide(L)'
;MTLLKRDAIEKYRKISEKIIDPILLSKLRNLFEKNLSLTELLEWLHEKVKWSNDDIIRHNDPIEILAYGKGKCGEFSILFTALCLAHNYRARLVLDMSDHVWTEIWNEKQKRWIHVDPSEKKIDDPEMYERDWKKDLKEIYAFEKGNIQNVTRRYKIAKN
;
A
#
# COMPACT_ATOMS: atom_id res chain seq x y z
N MET A 1 -16.14 -7.40 15.98
CA MET A 1 -15.79 -6.84 14.66
C MET A 1 -17.06 -6.73 13.82
N THR A 2 -17.40 -5.56 13.30
CA THR A 2 -18.63 -5.33 12.50
C THR A 2 -18.52 -6.00 11.12
N LEU A 3 -19.65 -6.21 10.43
CA LEU A 3 -19.68 -6.83 9.09
C LEU A 3 -18.81 -6.05 8.08
N LEU A 4 -18.97 -4.72 8.03
CA LEU A 4 -18.18 -3.82 7.19
C LEU A 4 -16.66 -3.98 7.41
N LYS A 5 -16.24 -4.16 8.67
CA LYS A 5 -14.83 -4.39 8.99
C LYS A 5 -14.32 -5.73 8.46
N ARG A 6 -15.14 -6.78 8.53
CA ARG A 6 -14.80 -8.11 7.96
C ARG A 6 -14.67 -8.03 6.45
N ASP A 7 -15.58 -7.32 5.79
CA ASP A 7 -15.57 -7.16 4.33
C ASP A 7 -14.32 -6.43 3.83
N ALA A 8 -13.90 -5.37 4.55
CA ALA A 8 -12.67 -4.65 4.22
C ALA A 8 -11.43 -5.53 4.38
N ILE A 9 -11.31 -6.28 5.48
CA ILE A 9 -10.18 -7.20 5.70
C ILE A 9 -10.15 -8.26 4.60
N GLU A 10 -11.29 -8.89 4.28
CA GLU A 10 -11.36 -9.92 3.26
C GLU A 10 -11.06 -9.36 1.86
N LYS A 11 -11.49 -8.12 1.57
CA LYS A 11 -11.14 -7.41 0.33
C LYS A 11 -9.62 -7.31 0.19
N TYR A 12 -8.92 -6.75 1.18
CA TYR A 12 -7.48 -6.55 1.08
C TYR A 12 -6.68 -7.86 1.17
N ARG A 13 -7.21 -8.87 1.86
CA ARG A 13 -6.68 -10.24 1.83
C ARG A 13 -6.67 -10.78 0.39
N LYS A 14 -7.81 -10.74 -0.30
CA LYS A 14 -7.92 -11.18 -1.71
C LYS A 14 -7.07 -10.35 -2.66
N ILE A 15 -6.98 -9.03 -2.45
CA ILE A 15 -6.11 -8.17 -3.27
C ILE A 15 -4.65 -8.61 -3.11
N SER A 16 -4.20 -8.87 -1.88
CA SER A 16 -2.82 -9.31 -1.62
C SER A 16 -2.46 -10.67 -2.26
N GLU A 17 -3.45 -11.52 -2.54
CA GLU A 17 -3.27 -12.78 -3.30
C GLU A 17 -3.20 -12.53 -4.80
N LYS A 18 -3.93 -11.53 -5.32
CA LYS A 18 -3.98 -11.21 -6.74
C LYS A 18 -2.73 -10.46 -7.22
N ILE A 19 -2.24 -9.51 -6.43
CA ILE A 19 -1.12 -8.64 -6.83
C ILE A 19 0.23 -9.36 -6.91
N ILE A 20 0.28 -10.64 -6.53
CA ILE A 20 1.48 -11.50 -6.66
C ILE A 20 1.42 -12.41 -7.89
N ASP A 21 0.39 -12.30 -8.72
CA ASP A 21 0.27 -13.07 -9.96
C ASP A 21 1.50 -12.83 -10.88
N PRO A 22 2.21 -13.89 -11.31
CA PRO A 22 3.43 -13.73 -12.10
C PRO A 22 3.22 -13.01 -13.44
N ILE A 23 2.05 -13.16 -14.07
CA ILE A 23 1.74 -12.51 -15.35
C ILE A 23 1.55 -11.02 -15.13
N LEU A 24 0.82 -10.62 -14.10
CA LEU A 24 0.67 -9.24 -13.67
C LEU A 24 2.02 -8.61 -13.34
N LEU A 25 2.84 -9.26 -12.51
CA LEU A 25 4.15 -8.75 -12.13
C LEU A 25 5.08 -8.59 -13.33
N SER A 26 5.05 -9.54 -14.28
CA SER A 26 5.81 -9.44 -15.54
C SER A 26 5.37 -8.23 -16.38
N LYS A 27 4.05 -8.02 -16.54
CA LYS A 27 3.51 -6.85 -17.24
C LYS A 27 3.97 -5.53 -16.62
N LEU A 28 3.90 -5.42 -15.29
CA LEU A 28 4.34 -4.23 -14.56
C LEU A 28 5.86 -4.04 -14.67
N ARG A 29 6.65 -5.12 -14.54
CA ARG A 29 8.11 -5.03 -14.67
C ARG A 29 8.51 -4.55 -16.06
N ASN A 30 7.82 -4.98 -17.11
CA ASN A 30 8.13 -4.60 -18.50
C ASN A 30 7.86 -3.11 -18.83
N LEU A 31 7.28 -2.34 -17.90
CA LEU A 31 7.15 -0.89 -18.04
C LEU A 31 8.48 -0.14 -17.87
N PHE A 32 9.52 -0.81 -17.37
CA PHE A 32 10.79 -0.18 -17.00
C PHE A 32 11.98 -0.90 -17.61
N GLU A 33 12.99 -0.15 -18.05
CA GLU A 33 14.22 -0.73 -18.59
C GLU A 33 15.13 -1.30 -17.50
N LYS A 34 15.09 -0.72 -16.29
CA LYS A 34 15.94 -1.08 -15.15
C LYS A 34 15.11 -1.29 -13.88
N ASN A 35 15.75 -1.84 -12.84
CA ASN A 35 15.15 -1.86 -11.51
C ASN A 35 15.22 -0.46 -10.89
N LEU A 36 14.13 -0.04 -10.24
CA LEU A 36 14.00 1.27 -9.62
C LEU A 36 14.08 1.18 -8.10
N SER A 37 14.58 2.24 -7.49
CA SER A 37 14.49 2.51 -6.05
C SER A 37 13.05 2.81 -5.62
N LEU A 38 12.77 2.74 -4.31
CA LEU A 38 11.45 3.12 -3.78
C LEU A 38 11.08 4.57 -4.11
N THR A 39 12.06 5.48 -4.08
CA THR A 39 11.85 6.90 -4.44
C THR A 39 11.52 7.07 -5.91
N GLU A 40 12.29 6.45 -6.81
CA GLU A 40 12.00 6.48 -8.25
C GLU A 40 10.60 5.89 -8.56
N LEU A 41 10.19 4.83 -7.85
CA LEU A 41 8.84 4.25 -8.00
C LEU A 41 7.73 5.17 -7.50
N LEU A 42 7.94 5.89 -6.39
CA LEU A 42 6.97 6.87 -5.88
C LEU A 42 6.83 8.07 -6.82
N GLU A 43 7.94 8.55 -7.38
CA GLU A 43 7.95 9.62 -8.37
C GLU A 43 7.16 9.20 -9.61
N TRP A 44 7.49 8.05 -10.17
CA TRP A 44 6.79 7.49 -11.33
C TRP A 44 5.29 7.30 -11.06
N LEU A 45 4.92 6.78 -9.89
CA LEU A 45 3.51 6.60 -9.52
C LEU A 45 2.74 7.92 -9.58
N HIS A 46 3.28 9.00 -9.02
CA HIS A 46 2.63 10.32 -9.01
C HIS A 46 2.64 11.03 -10.36
N GLU A 47 3.55 10.66 -11.25
CA GLU A 47 3.47 11.09 -12.65
C GLU A 47 2.26 10.46 -13.35
N LYS A 48 1.99 9.16 -13.09
CA LYS A 48 0.95 8.38 -13.78
C LYS A 48 -0.43 8.46 -13.13
N VAL A 49 -0.51 8.58 -11.81
CA VAL A 49 -1.77 8.55 -11.06
C VAL A 49 -1.95 9.87 -10.32
N LYS A 50 -3.10 10.52 -10.54
CA LYS A 50 -3.48 11.75 -9.85
C LYS A 50 -4.44 11.49 -8.70
N TRP A 51 -4.25 12.20 -7.61
CA TRP A 51 -5.19 12.20 -6.50
C TRP A 51 -6.54 12.79 -6.96
N SER A 52 -7.64 12.21 -6.49
CA SER A 52 -8.99 12.73 -6.76
C SER A 52 -9.82 12.74 -5.49
N ASN A 53 -10.45 13.88 -5.18
CA ASN A 53 -11.44 13.98 -4.09
C ASN A 53 -12.86 13.64 -4.57
N ASP A 54 -13.09 13.66 -5.89
CA ASP A 54 -14.39 13.39 -6.50
C ASP A 54 -14.86 11.94 -6.31
N ASP A 55 -16.12 11.70 -6.68
CA ASP A 55 -16.62 10.35 -6.88
C ASP A 55 -16.00 9.75 -8.14
N ILE A 56 -15.30 8.63 -7.98
CA ILE A 56 -14.53 7.98 -9.03
C ILE A 56 -14.79 6.48 -8.99
N ILE A 57 -14.61 5.83 -10.14
CA ILE A 57 -14.59 4.37 -10.21
C ILE A 57 -13.39 3.87 -9.41
N ARG A 58 -13.64 2.98 -8.44
CA ARG A 58 -12.61 2.41 -7.57
C ARG A 58 -12.10 1.10 -8.18
N HIS A 59 -10.86 1.11 -8.64
CA HIS A 59 -10.19 -0.06 -9.20
C HIS A 59 -9.32 -0.74 -8.15
N ASN A 60 -9.25 -2.07 -8.19
CA ASN A 60 -8.32 -2.85 -7.35
C ASN A 60 -7.29 -3.63 -8.18
N ASP A 61 -7.40 -3.60 -9.51
CA ASP A 61 -6.43 -4.19 -10.42
C ASP A 61 -5.36 -3.14 -10.76
N PRO A 62 -4.06 -3.41 -10.56
CA PRO A 62 -3.00 -2.45 -10.85
C PRO A 62 -2.96 -1.94 -12.30
N ILE A 63 -3.33 -2.77 -13.29
CA ILE A 63 -3.37 -2.37 -14.69
C ILE A 63 -4.53 -1.42 -14.95
N GLU A 64 -5.70 -1.68 -14.36
CA GLU A 64 -6.84 -0.77 -14.46
C GLU A 64 -6.58 0.57 -13.75
N ILE A 65 -5.97 0.54 -12.56
CA ILE A 65 -5.57 1.75 -11.84
C ILE A 65 -4.62 2.60 -12.70
N LEU A 66 -3.61 1.96 -13.29
CA LEU A 66 -2.65 2.64 -14.16
C LEU A 66 -3.32 3.22 -15.41
N ALA A 67 -4.22 2.47 -16.06
CA ALA A 67 -4.94 2.93 -17.24
C ALA A 67 -5.90 4.09 -16.91
N TYR A 68 -6.52 4.08 -15.73
CA TYR A 68 -7.42 5.14 -15.30
C TYR A 68 -6.69 6.42 -14.93
N GLY A 69 -5.47 6.32 -14.40
CA GLY A 69 -4.58 7.46 -14.15
C GLY A 69 -5.02 8.37 -12.99
N LYS A 70 -5.98 7.94 -12.17
CA LYS A 70 -6.38 8.65 -10.95
C LYS A 70 -6.87 7.70 -9.86
N GLY A 71 -6.80 8.12 -8.61
CA GLY A 71 -7.15 7.28 -7.47
C GLY A 71 -7.11 8.00 -6.12
N LYS A 72 -7.35 7.22 -5.06
CA LYS A 72 -7.21 7.62 -3.65
C LYS A 72 -6.16 6.71 -2.98
N CYS A 73 -5.99 6.81 -1.67
CA CYS A 73 -4.96 6.06 -0.92
C CYS A 73 -4.94 4.54 -1.22
N GLY A 74 -6.11 3.93 -1.43
CA GLY A 74 -6.24 2.53 -1.83
C GLY A 74 -5.58 2.23 -3.19
N GLU A 75 -5.93 2.98 -4.24
CA GLU A 75 -5.37 2.78 -5.58
C GLU A 75 -3.86 3.05 -5.62
N PHE A 76 -3.41 4.11 -4.94
CA PHE A 76 -1.99 4.43 -4.80
C PHE A 76 -1.24 3.26 -4.13
N SER A 77 -1.78 2.72 -3.04
CA SER A 77 -1.15 1.63 -2.29
C SER A 77 -1.14 0.30 -3.02
N ILE A 78 -2.23 -0.03 -3.71
CA ILE A 78 -2.33 -1.25 -4.51
C ILE A 78 -1.32 -1.23 -5.65
N LEU A 79 -1.30 -0.16 -6.44
CA LEU A 79 -0.38 -0.04 -7.56
C LEU A 79 1.08 0.03 -7.08
N PHE A 80 1.37 0.81 -6.04
CA PHE A 80 2.73 0.90 -5.48
C PHE A 80 3.23 -0.45 -4.95
N THR A 81 2.39 -1.19 -4.22
CA THR A 81 2.77 -2.52 -3.71
C THR A 81 3.07 -3.48 -4.86
N ALA A 82 2.22 -3.50 -5.90
CA ALA A 82 2.42 -4.36 -7.07
C ALA A 82 3.70 -3.99 -7.84
N LEU A 83 4.00 -2.69 -7.99
CA LEU A 83 5.25 -2.22 -8.57
C LEU A 83 6.47 -2.65 -7.75
N CYS A 84 6.41 -2.51 -6.42
CA CYS A 84 7.48 -2.98 -5.53
C CYS A 84 7.73 -4.48 -5.71
N LEU A 85 6.66 -5.30 -5.73
CA LEU A 85 6.76 -6.73 -5.97
C LEU A 85 7.37 -7.04 -7.35
N ALA A 86 6.98 -6.31 -8.40
CA ALA A 86 7.52 -6.46 -9.75
C ALA A 86 9.03 -6.13 -9.81
N HIS A 87 9.51 -5.24 -8.94
CA HIS A 87 10.92 -4.91 -8.77
C HIS A 87 11.65 -5.75 -7.72
N ASN A 88 11.08 -6.91 -7.34
CA ASN A 88 11.65 -7.86 -6.39
C ASN A 88 11.80 -7.34 -4.95
N TYR A 89 11.11 -6.24 -4.59
CA TYR A 89 10.96 -5.90 -3.19
C TYR A 89 9.95 -6.85 -2.53
N ARG A 90 10.26 -7.32 -1.34
CA ARG A 90 9.24 -7.93 -0.49
C ARG A 90 8.36 -6.81 0.09
N ALA A 91 7.11 -6.76 -0.37
CA ALA A 91 6.15 -5.72 -0.01
C ALA A 91 4.83 -6.32 0.46
N ARG A 92 4.09 -5.57 1.28
CA ARG A 92 2.74 -5.93 1.73
C ARG A 92 1.85 -4.71 1.85
N LEU A 93 0.55 -4.92 1.63
CA LEU A 93 -0.46 -3.88 1.84
C LEU A 93 -0.74 -3.74 3.33
N VAL A 94 -1.07 -2.52 3.77
CA VAL A 94 -1.50 -2.27 5.15
C VAL A 94 -2.78 -1.45 5.13
N LEU A 95 -3.77 -1.90 5.89
CA LEU A 95 -5.07 -1.24 6.07
C LEU A 95 -5.18 -0.76 7.51
N ASP A 96 -5.37 0.54 7.68
CA ASP A 96 -5.99 1.10 8.87
C ASP A 96 -7.51 1.05 8.71
N MET A 97 -8.17 0.39 9.66
CA MET A 97 -9.62 0.25 9.69
C MET A 97 -10.35 1.60 9.88
N SER A 98 -9.63 2.70 10.13
CA SER A 98 -10.20 4.04 10.19
C SER A 98 -10.48 4.67 8.82
N ASP A 99 -9.91 4.17 7.72
CA ASP A 99 -10.13 4.53 6.29
C ASP A 99 -8.86 4.70 5.43
N HIS A 100 -7.69 4.22 5.88
CA HIS A 100 -6.44 4.49 5.16
C HIS A 100 -5.67 3.24 4.79
N VAL A 101 -4.90 3.33 3.71
CA VAL A 101 -4.15 2.21 3.15
C VAL A 101 -2.78 2.72 2.75
N TRP A 102 -1.76 1.90 3.01
CA TRP A 102 -0.37 2.17 2.63
C TRP A 102 0.37 0.87 2.36
N THR A 103 1.70 0.96 2.19
CA THR A 103 2.58 -0.16 1.88
C THR A 103 3.66 -0.34 2.95
N GLU A 104 4.03 -1.57 3.24
CA GLU A 104 5.25 -1.88 4.00
C GLU A 104 6.25 -2.65 3.14
N ILE A 105 7.52 -2.26 3.21
CA ILE A 105 8.62 -2.90 2.48
C ILE A 105 9.57 -3.57 3.48
N TRP A 106 9.91 -4.83 3.27
CA TRP A 106 10.86 -5.51 4.16
C TRP A 106 12.29 -5.06 3.87
N ASN A 107 12.97 -4.53 4.88
CA ASN A 107 14.38 -4.19 4.81
C ASN A 107 15.22 -5.36 5.31
N GLU A 108 15.97 -5.99 4.41
CA GLU A 108 16.79 -7.15 4.76
C GLU A 108 17.97 -6.81 5.68
N LYS A 109 18.51 -5.59 5.61
CA LYS A 109 19.66 -5.18 6.43
C LYS A 109 19.26 -4.93 7.88
N GLN A 110 18.12 -4.25 8.08
CA GLN A 110 17.59 -3.87 9.39
C GLN A 110 16.63 -4.91 9.97
N LYS A 111 16.27 -5.94 9.20
CA LYS A 111 15.32 -7.00 9.57
C LYS A 111 14.00 -6.46 10.13
N ARG A 112 13.47 -5.44 9.47
CA ARG A 112 12.20 -4.80 9.84
C ARG A 112 11.43 -4.35 8.61
N TRP A 113 10.13 -4.15 8.80
CA TRP A 113 9.29 -3.47 7.83
C TRP A 113 9.57 -1.96 7.84
N ILE A 114 9.62 -1.37 6.65
CA ILE A 114 9.70 0.07 6.40
C ILE A 114 8.31 0.53 5.99
N HIS A 115 7.81 1.55 6.67
CA HIS A 115 6.55 2.20 6.31
C HIS A 115 6.73 2.98 5.01
N VAL A 116 5.79 2.89 4.07
CA VAL A 116 5.72 3.75 2.90
C VAL A 116 4.27 4.15 2.66
N ASP A 117 3.98 5.45 2.73
CA ASP A 117 2.70 6.01 2.30
C ASP A 117 2.84 6.56 0.88
N PRO A 118 2.34 5.84 -0.13
CA PRO A 118 2.48 6.28 -1.51
C PRO A 118 1.56 7.43 -1.88
N SER A 119 0.43 7.64 -1.19
CA SER A 119 -0.39 8.84 -1.40
C SER A 119 0.33 10.10 -0.95
N GLU A 120 1.11 10.02 0.13
CA GLU A 120 1.78 11.17 0.75
C GLU A 120 3.27 11.30 0.38
N LYS A 121 3.80 10.38 -0.44
CA LYS A 121 5.24 10.25 -0.74
C LYS A 121 6.11 10.19 0.52
N LYS A 122 5.65 9.52 1.58
CA LYS A 122 6.39 9.37 2.84
C LYS A 122 7.04 8.01 2.90
N ILE A 123 8.31 7.99 3.32
CA ILE A 123 9.07 6.75 3.58
C ILE A 123 9.55 6.80 5.02
N ASP A 124 9.37 5.67 5.71
CA ASP A 124 9.84 5.37 7.06
C ASP A 124 9.37 6.33 8.17
N ASP A 125 8.17 6.90 8.00
CA ASP A 125 7.53 7.77 8.99
C ASP A 125 6.20 7.19 9.52
N PRO A 126 6.22 6.06 10.24
CA PRO A 126 4.98 5.38 10.68
C PRO A 126 4.16 6.20 11.70
N GLU A 127 4.77 7.19 12.36
CA GLU A 127 4.12 8.02 13.38
C GLU A 127 3.30 9.16 12.79
N MET A 128 3.45 9.47 11.49
CA MET A 128 2.78 10.60 10.84
C MET A 128 1.26 10.63 11.04
N TYR A 129 0.63 9.46 11.13
CA TYR A 129 -0.81 9.35 11.27
C TYR A 129 -1.31 9.85 12.63
N GLU A 130 -0.65 9.48 13.73
CA GLU A 130 -1.04 9.99 15.06
C GLU A 130 -0.44 11.37 15.32
N ARG A 131 0.80 11.60 14.90
CA ARG A 131 1.53 12.85 15.14
C ARG A 131 0.98 14.02 14.33
N ASP A 132 0.75 13.83 13.03
CA ASP A 132 0.44 14.93 12.11
C ASP A 132 -1.06 14.96 11.80
N TRP A 133 -1.68 13.80 11.53
CA TRP A 133 -3.12 13.73 11.22
C TRP A 133 -4.01 13.63 12.46
N LYS A 134 -3.42 13.45 13.65
CA LYS A 134 -4.13 13.29 14.92
C LYS A 134 -5.14 12.12 14.90
N LYS A 135 -4.87 11.10 14.08
CA LYS A 135 -5.73 9.91 14.00
C LYS A 135 -5.71 9.11 15.30
N ASP A 136 -6.87 8.65 15.73
CA ASP A 136 -6.98 7.60 16.75
C ASP A 136 -6.97 6.22 16.08
N LEU A 137 -5.77 5.71 15.78
CA LEU A 137 -5.59 4.42 15.12
C LEU A 137 -6.09 3.28 16.03
N LYS A 138 -6.96 2.39 15.58
CA LYS A 138 -7.50 1.32 16.45
C LYS A 138 -7.06 -0.06 16.02
N GLU A 139 -7.24 -0.36 14.76
CA GLU A 139 -7.00 -1.68 14.20
C GLU A 139 -6.30 -1.50 12.87
N ILE A 140 -5.09 -2.04 12.75
CA ILE A 140 -4.28 -1.98 11.54
C ILE A 140 -3.83 -3.38 11.20
N TYR A 141 -4.07 -3.79 9.95
CA TYR A 141 -3.75 -5.11 9.44
C TYR A 141 -2.85 -5.03 8.22
N ALA A 142 -1.81 -5.86 8.19
CA ALA A 142 -0.96 -6.05 7.03
C ALA A 142 -1.35 -7.33 6.28
N PHE A 143 -1.25 -7.30 4.95
CA PHE A 143 -1.68 -8.36 4.04
C PHE A 143 -0.54 -8.77 3.11
N GLU A 144 -0.06 -10.00 3.26
CA GLU A 144 1.03 -10.56 2.46
C GLU A 144 0.61 -11.93 1.91
N LYS A 145 0.38 -12.01 0.59
CA LYS A 145 0.06 -13.28 -0.09
C LYS A 145 -1.14 -14.01 0.53
N GLY A 146 -2.18 -13.27 0.89
CA GLY A 146 -3.38 -13.79 1.56
C GLY A 146 -3.25 -13.97 3.08
N ASN A 147 -2.05 -13.84 3.65
CA ASN A 147 -1.87 -13.85 5.10
C ASN A 147 -2.23 -12.49 5.70
N ILE A 148 -2.81 -12.51 6.89
CA ILE A 148 -3.21 -11.32 7.64
C ILE A 148 -2.40 -11.24 8.92
N GLN A 149 -1.84 -10.08 9.22
CA GLN A 149 -1.16 -9.82 10.49
C GLN A 149 -1.69 -8.53 11.13
N ASN A 150 -2.05 -8.56 12.41
CA ASN A 150 -2.31 -7.33 13.16
C ASN A 150 -0.97 -6.61 13.42
N VAL A 151 -0.86 -5.36 12.96
CA VAL A 151 0.33 -4.52 13.08
C VAL A 151 0.07 -3.22 13.83
N THR A 152 -1.07 -3.11 14.54
CA THR A 152 -1.49 -1.89 15.25
C THR A 152 -0.37 -1.31 16.13
N ARG A 153 0.33 -2.16 16.89
CA ARG A 153 1.39 -1.73 17.82
C ARG A 153 2.52 -0.95 17.15
N ARG A 154 2.77 -1.16 15.86
CA ARG A 154 3.85 -0.48 15.11
C ARG A 154 3.54 0.98 14.82
N TYR A 155 2.26 1.33 14.72
CA TYR A 155 1.81 2.67 14.33
C TYR A 155 1.27 3.48 15.52
N LYS A 156 1.23 2.87 16.70
CA LYS A 156 0.92 3.55 17.95
C LYS A 156 2.16 4.25 18.49
N ILE A 157 2.06 5.55 18.69
CA ILE A 157 3.01 6.31 19.50
C ILE A 157 2.87 5.83 20.94
N ALA A 158 4.00 5.51 21.58
CA ALA A 158 4.00 5.21 23.00
C ALA A 158 3.47 6.42 23.76
N LYS A 159 2.39 6.25 24.53
CA LYS A 159 1.93 7.28 25.46
C LYS A 159 2.93 7.32 26.61
N ASN A 160 3.70 8.40 26.70
CA ASN A 160 4.52 8.72 27.87
C ASN A 160 3.64 8.99 29.09
#